data_AF-A0AAE6BGG1-F1
#
_entry.id   AF-A0AAE6BGG1-F1
#
_cell.length_a   1.000
_cell.length_b   1.000
_cell.length_c   1.000
_cell.angle_alpha   90.00
_cell.angle_beta   90.00
_cell.angle_gamma   90.00
#
_symmetry.space_group_name_H-M   'P 1'
#
loop_
_entity.id
_entity.type
_entity.pdbx_description
1 polymer ?
#
loop_
_entity_poly.entity_id
_entity_poly.type
_entity_poly.pdbx_seq_one_letter_code
_entity_poly.pdbx_strand_id
1 'polypeptide(L)'
;MLQRKTVKIGDVFQILTSEGVCYGQVTHTHPKWKFVIAIFRDFFSKEPGDFSSVVSQEPQIITTFLIQHAVRQGLFTLMANVPVSEHLRKFPIFRGTNNLKGEDTLWFFWDGEKEWRIKRPLTGEEKKYPQGPSLPSAPLLIGMIEKNY
;
A
#
# COMPACT_ATOMS: atom_id res chain seq x y z
N MET A 1 14.56 -6.06 14.00
CA MET A 1 15.06 -5.09 12.99
C MET A 1 16.10 -5.75 12.09
N LEU A 2 15.97 -5.55 10.78
CA LEU A 2 16.94 -6.04 9.80
C LEU A 2 18.10 -5.06 9.66
N GLN A 3 19.34 -5.54 9.64
CA GLN A 3 20.53 -4.69 9.49
C GLN A 3 20.76 -4.18 8.05
N ARG A 4 20.01 -4.70 7.06
CA ARG A 4 20.14 -4.29 5.66
C ARG A 4 19.23 -3.11 5.32
N LYS A 5 19.66 -2.29 4.36
CA LYS A 5 18.87 -1.19 3.79
C LYS A 5 18.29 -1.46 2.40
N THR A 6 18.66 -2.56 1.75
CA THR A 6 18.06 -2.96 0.47
C THR A 6 16.68 -3.53 0.72
N VAL A 7 15.67 -3.08 -0.03
CA VAL A 7 14.28 -3.53 0.13
C VAL A 7 13.96 -4.65 -0.85
N LYS A 8 13.19 -5.66 -0.40
CA LYS A 8 12.70 -6.79 -1.21
C LYS A 8 11.25 -7.12 -0.88
N ILE A 9 10.62 -7.92 -1.74
CA ILE A 9 9.25 -8.44 -1.51
C ILE A 9 9.20 -9.21 -0.18
N GLY A 10 8.11 -9.03 0.55
CA GLY A 10 7.86 -9.57 1.88
C GLY A 10 8.46 -8.75 3.02
N ASP A 11 9.23 -7.70 2.73
CA ASP A 11 9.77 -6.84 3.79
C ASP A 11 8.64 -6.12 4.53
N VAL A 12 8.65 -6.27 5.84
CA VAL A 12 7.79 -5.53 6.76
C VAL A 12 8.57 -4.34 7.27
N PHE A 13 7.98 -3.16 7.18
CA PHE A 13 8.60 -1.91 7.60
C PHE A 13 7.71 -1.16 8.59
N GLN A 14 8.36 -0.49 9.52
CA GLN A 14 7.74 0.33 10.55
C GLN A 14 7.49 1.74 10.03
N ILE A 15 6.32 2.28 10.37
CA ILE A 15 5.92 3.65 10.11
C ILE A 15 5.55 4.28 11.45
N LEU A 16 6.20 5.39 11.78
CA LEU A 16 5.88 6.19 12.96
C LEU A 16 4.81 7.21 12.58
N THR A 17 3.68 7.21 13.31
CA THR A 17 2.59 8.19 13.15
C THR A 17 2.34 8.90 14.48
N SER A 18 1.51 9.93 14.46
CA SER A 18 1.04 10.60 15.69
C SER A 18 0.08 9.73 16.52
N GLU A 19 -0.56 8.73 15.90
CA GLU A 19 -1.49 7.79 16.56
C GLU A 19 -0.77 6.54 17.14
N GLY A 20 0.50 6.32 16.77
CA GLY A 20 1.31 5.20 17.25
C GLY A 20 2.22 4.61 16.18
N VAL A 21 2.52 3.34 16.29
CA VAL A 21 3.31 2.61 15.29
C VAL A 21 2.38 1.77 14.43
N CYS A 22 2.41 1.97 13.12
CA CYS A 22 1.80 1.04 12.18
C CYS A 22 2.86 0.37 11.29
N TYR A 23 2.44 -0.62 10.52
CA TYR A 23 3.34 -1.41 9.70
C TYR A 23 2.85 -1.49 8.26
N GLY A 24 3.82 -1.55 7.35
CA GLY A 24 3.55 -1.87 5.95
C GLY A 24 4.34 -3.09 5.50
N GLN A 25 3.89 -3.72 4.43
CA GLN A 25 4.60 -4.81 3.75
C GLN A 25 4.83 -4.46 2.29
N VAL A 26 6.02 -4.78 1.78
CA VAL A 26 6.30 -4.73 0.35
C VAL A 26 5.73 -5.98 -0.32
N THR A 27 4.71 -5.82 -1.16
CA THR A 27 3.98 -6.94 -1.76
C THR A 27 4.50 -7.29 -3.16
N HIS A 28 4.84 -6.28 -3.96
CA HIS A 28 5.29 -6.47 -5.34
C HIS A 28 6.39 -5.50 -5.73
N THR A 29 7.08 -5.85 -6.81
CA THR A 29 7.85 -4.91 -7.61
C THR A 29 7.21 -4.72 -8.98
N HIS A 30 7.32 -3.51 -9.53
CA HIS A 30 6.84 -3.17 -10.86
C HIS A 30 7.95 -2.45 -11.65
N PRO A 31 8.22 -2.79 -12.91
CA PRO A 31 9.33 -2.20 -13.68
C PRO A 31 9.31 -0.66 -13.72
N LYS A 32 8.12 -0.07 -13.93
CA LYS A 32 7.90 1.38 -14.01
C LYS A 32 7.69 2.07 -12.66
N TRP A 33 6.97 1.42 -11.74
CA TRP A 33 6.45 2.03 -10.51
C TRP A 33 7.19 1.58 -9.23
N LYS A 34 8.25 0.79 -9.42
CA LYS A 34 9.16 0.26 -8.40
C LYS A 34 8.50 -0.68 -7.41
N PHE A 35 7.94 -0.21 -6.30
CA PHE A 35 7.39 -1.09 -5.27
C PHE A 35 5.91 -0.82 -5.06
N VAL A 36 5.15 -1.89 -4.86
CA VAL A 36 3.80 -1.83 -4.31
C VAL A 36 3.88 -2.21 -2.83
N ILE A 37 3.25 -1.40 -1.99
CA ILE A 37 3.18 -1.62 -0.55
C ILE A 37 1.73 -1.76 -0.12
N ALA A 38 1.52 -2.55 0.93
CA ALA A 38 0.26 -2.65 1.67
C ALA A 38 0.49 -2.12 3.09
N ILE A 39 -0.41 -1.28 3.59
CA ILE A 39 -0.34 -0.69 4.94
C ILE A 39 -1.43 -1.26 5.81
N PHE A 40 -1.08 -1.69 7.02
CA PHE A 40 -1.99 -2.24 8.02
C PHE A 40 -2.11 -1.23 9.17
N ARG A 41 -3.31 -0.67 9.36
CA ARG A 41 -3.52 0.54 10.17
C ARG A 41 -3.40 0.32 11.67
N ASP A 42 -3.53 -0.92 12.16
CA ASP A 42 -3.49 -1.19 13.60
C ASP A 42 -2.29 -0.48 14.25
N PHE A 43 -2.60 0.34 15.26
CA PHE A 43 -1.60 1.15 15.97
C PHE A 43 -1.13 0.39 17.21
N PHE A 44 0.12 -0.02 17.17
CA PHE A 44 0.72 -0.82 18.22
C PHE A 44 1.53 0.08 19.17
N SER A 45 1.27 -0.05 20.47
CA SER A 45 2.06 0.60 21.52
C SER A 45 3.37 -0.11 21.83
N LYS A 46 3.50 -1.37 21.38
CA LYS A 46 4.71 -2.21 21.49
C LYS A 46 4.94 -2.94 20.17
N GLU A 47 6.20 -3.25 19.87
CA GLU A 47 6.53 -4.08 18.70
C GLU A 47 5.83 -5.44 18.78
N PRO A 48 5.13 -5.88 17.72
CA PRO A 48 4.54 -7.22 17.66
C PRO A 48 5.61 -8.30 17.78
N GLY A 49 5.32 -9.35 18.55
CA GLY A 49 6.20 -10.53 18.61
C GLY A 49 6.18 -11.36 17.33
N ASP A 50 5.11 -11.26 16.53
CA ASP A 50 4.95 -11.92 15.23
C ASP A 50 4.30 -10.97 14.21
N PHE A 51 5.04 -10.66 13.15
CA PHE A 51 4.57 -9.80 12.06
C PHE A 51 3.65 -10.53 11.08
N SER A 52 3.59 -11.86 11.11
CA SER A 52 2.70 -12.66 10.24
C SER A 52 1.23 -12.35 10.53
N SER A 53 0.89 -12.21 11.81
CA SER A 53 -0.46 -11.80 12.23
C SER A 53 -0.85 -10.42 11.71
N VAL A 54 0.08 -9.46 11.71
CA VAL A 54 -0.12 -8.10 11.20
C VAL A 54 -0.40 -8.10 9.69
N VAL A 55 0.45 -8.77 8.91
CA VAL A 55 0.32 -8.79 7.44
C VAL A 55 -0.78 -9.73 6.91
N SER A 56 -1.42 -10.49 7.79
CA SER A 56 -2.59 -11.32 7.46
C SER A 56 -3.91 -10.53 7.48
N GLN A 57 -3.89 -9.31 7.99
CA GLN A 57 -5.07 -8.44 8.04
C GLN A 57 -5.43 -7.86 6.66
N GLU A 58 -6.61 -7.25 6.57
CA GLU A 58 -6.97 -6.45 5.39
C GLU A 58 -6.19 -5.13 5.42
N PRO A 59 -5.44 -4.78 4.36
CA PRO A 59 -4.71 -3.52 4.35
C PRO A 59 -5.67 -2.34 4.23
N GLN A 60 -5.33 -1.26 4.91
CA GLN A 60 -6.00 0.02 4.77
C GLN A 60 -5.67 0.66 3.40
N ILE A 61 -4.39 0.65 3.03
CA ILE A 61 -3.89 1.30 1.83
C ILE A 61 -3.04 0.30 1.06
N ILE A 62 -3.30 0.18 -0.24
CA ILE A 62 -2.38 -0.44 -1.19
C ILE A 62 -1.99 0.63 -2.19
N THR A 63 -0.69 0.91 -2.34
CA THR A 63 -0.22 1.95 -3.25
C THR A 63 1.19 1.68 -3.76
N THR A 64 1.62 2.41 -4.79
CA THR A 64 3.02 2.39 -5.22
C THR A 64 3.83 3.35 -4.35
N PHE A 65 5.05 2.99 -3.98
CA PHE A 65 5.84 3.82 -3.06
C PHE A 65 7.35 3.66 -3.25
N LEU A 66 8.09 4.75 -3.06
CA LEU A 66 9.56 4.76 -3.10
C LEU A 66 10.16 4.27 -1.77
N ILE A 67 9.72 3.09 -1.29
CA ILE A 67 10.13 2.51 0.00
C ILE A 67 11.65 2.39 0.13
N GLN A 68 12.33 2.04 -0.94
CA GLN A 68 13.80 1.93 -0.96
C GLN A 68 14.48 3.26 -0.63
N HIS A 69 13.91 4.39 -1.06
CA HIS A 69 14.43 5.71 -0.73
C HIS A 69 14.14 6.04 0.75
N ALA A 70 12.89 5.83 1.20
CA ALA A 70 12.50 6.08 2.59
C ALA A 70 13.37 5.31 3.61
N VAL A 71 13.64 4.03 3.35
CA VAL A 71 14.53 3.20 4.19
C VAL A 71 15.97 3.71 4.18
N ARG A 72 16.49 4.14 3.03
CA ARG A 72 17.87 4.66 2.92
C ARG A 72 18.04 5.96 3.70
N GLN A 73 17.03 6.82 3.67
CA GLN A 73 16.98 8.09 4.41
C GLN A 73 16.68 7.90 5.90
N GLY A 74 16.41 6.67 6.36
CA GLY A 74 16.07 6.41 7.77
C GLY A 74 14.66 6.86 8.17
N LEU A 75 13.80 7.14 7.19
CA LEU A 75 12.40 7.52 7.46
C LEU A 75 11.59 6.33 7.94
N PHE A 76 11.82 5.15 7.35
CA PHE A 76 11.18 3.89 7.73
C PHE A 76 12.22 2.82 8.05
N THR A 77 11.90 1.94 9.00
CA THR A 77 12.79 0.88 9.49
C THR A 77 12.30 -0.48 9.04
N LEU A 78 13.20 -1.32 8.48
CA LEU A 78 12.85 -2.70 8.14
C LEU A 78 12.85 -3.58 9.41
N MET A 79 11.71 -4.21 9.69
CA MET A 79 11.50 -4.96 10.92
C MET A 79 11.75 -6.45 10.72
N ALA A 80 11.15 -7.01 9.68
CA ALA A 80 11.16 -8.43 9.36
C ALA A 80 11.03 -8.66 7.85
N ASN A 81 11.17 -9.92 7.42
CA ASN A 81 10.78 -10.36 6.09
C ASN A 81 9.85 -11.55 6.26
N VAL A 82 8.59 -11.38 5.86
CA VAL A 82 7.51 -12.36 6.02
C VAL A 82 6.92 -12.63 4.64
N PRO A 83 6.53 -13.88 4.31
CA PRO A 83 5.85 -14.16 3.06
C PRO A 83 4.62 -13.26 2.86
N VAL A 84 4.38 -12.86 1.61
CA VAL A 84 3.16 -12.11 1.27
C VAL A 84 1.96 -13.05 1.38
N SER A 85 0.95 -12.61 2.13
CA SER A 85 -0.32 -13.32 2.36
C SER A 85 -1.05 -13.61 1.06
N GLU A 86 -1.78 -14.72 0.98
CA GLU A 86 -2.38 -15.20 -0.27
C GLU A 86 -3.28 -14.16 -0.95
N HIS A 87 -4.06 -13.40 -0.17
CA HIS A 87 -4.93 -12.33 -0.68
C HIS A 87 -4.17 -11.15 -1.30
N LEU A 88 -2.89 -10.97 -0.96
CA LEU A 88 -2.01 -9.90 -1.45
C LEU A 88 -0.97 -10.39 -2.46
N ARG A 89 -0.95 -11.67 -2.81
CA ARG A 89 0.02 -12.23 -3.80
C ARG A 89 -0.31 -11.86 -5.24
N LYS A 90 -1.57 -11.57 -5.52
CA LYS A 90 -1.98 -11.08 -6.85
C LYS A 90 -1.70 -9.59 -6.92
N PHE A 91 -1.18 -9.15 -8.06
CA PHE A 91 -0.99 -7.72 -8.29
C PHE A 91 -2.36 -7.01 -8.20
N PRO A 92 -2.47 -5.91 -7.44
CA PRO A 92 -3.75 -5.25 -7.24
C PRO A 92 -4.24 -4.59 -8.54
N ILE A 93 -5.54 -4.69 -8.79
CA ILE A 93 -6.20 -3.82 -9.76
C ILE A 93 -6.41 -2.48 -9.07
N PHE A 94 -5.77 -1.43 -9.56
CA PHE A 94 -6.01 -0.07 -9.11
C PHE A 94 -7.22 0.53 -9.82
N ARG A 95 -7.88 1.49 -9.18
CA ARG A 95 -8.95 2.30 -9.77
C ARG A 95 -8.69 3.79 -9.65
N GLY A 96 -9.15 4.54 -10.65
CA GLY A 96 -9.17 6.00 -10.67
C GLY A 96 -10.45 6.53 -11.31
N THR A 97 -10.73 7.83 -11.14
CA THR A 97 -11.87 8.50 -11.77
C THR A 97 -11.43 9.83 -12.38
N ASN A 98 -12.16 10.30 -13.38
CA ASN A 98 -12.04 11.67 -13.89
C ASN A 98 -12.56 12.74 -12.91
N ASN A 99 -13.00 12.35 -11.70
CA ASN A 99 -13.58 13.21 -10.66
C ASN A 99 -14.86 13.94 -11.09
N LEU A 100 -15.46 13.55 -12.22
CA LEU A 100 -16.78 14.03 -12.61
C LEU A 100 -17.86 13.27 -11.83
N LYS A 101 -19.06 13.87 -11.75
CA LYS A 101 -20.21 13.29 -11.07
C LYS A 101 -21.30 12.95 -12.08
N GLY A 102 -22.16 12.00 -11.73
CA GLY A 102 -23.32 11.64 -12.56
C GLY A 102 -22.90 10.89 -13.83
N GLU A 103 -23.60 11.18 -14.93
CA GLU A 103 -23.47 10.46 -16.20
C GLU A 103 -22.09 10.60 -16.85
N ASP A 104 -21.32 11.62 -16.48
CA ASP A 104 -19.97 11.86 -17.00
C ASP A 104 -18.86 11.17 -16.19
N THR A 105 -19.22 10.41 -15.15
CA THR A 105 -18.26 9.66 -14.35
C THR A 105 -17.60 8.57 -15.20
N LEU A 106 -16.28 8.68 -15.39
CA LEU A 106 -15.48 7.70 -16.09
C LEU A 106 -14.50 7.06 -15.11
N TRP A 107 -14.59 5.74 -14.96
CA TRP A 107 -13.66 4.97 -14.13
C TRP A 107 -12.56 4.38 -14.99
N PHE A 108 -11.34 4.42 -14.45
CA PHE A 108 -10.15 3.83 -15.03
C PHE A 108 -9.69 2.71 -14.11
N PHE A 109 -9.28 1.59 -14.68
CA PHE A 109 -8.68 0.49 -13.94
C PHE A 109 -7.33 0.14 -14.55
N TRP A 110 -6.42 -0.33 -13.71
CA TRP A 110 -5.10 -0.75 -14.13
C TRP A 110 -4.60 -1.93 -13.28
N ASP A 111 -4.25 -3.04 -13.91
CA ASP A 111 -3.84 -4.29 -13.24
C ASP A 111 -2.32 -4.50 -13.16
N GLY A 112 -1.55 -3.44 -13.44
CA GLY A 112 -0.09 -3.54 -13.58
C GLY A 112 0.36 -3.61 -15.04
N GLU A 113 -0.45 -4.14 -15.94
CA GLU A 113 -0.10 -4.34 -17.34
C GLU A 113 -1.03 -3.57 -18.28
N LYS A 114 -2.34 -3.71 -18.09
CA LYS A 114 -3.39 -3.17 -18.95
C LYS A 114 -4.16 -2.10 -18.21
N GLU A 115 -4.51 -1.04 -18.94
CA GLU A 115 -5.48 -0.04 -18.50
C GLU A 115 -6.77 -0.23 -19.30
N TRP A 116 -7.92 -0.16 -18.62
CA TRP A 116 -9.23 -0.10 -19.28
C TRP A 116 -10.16 0.86 -18.55
N ARG A 117 -11.27 1.21 -19.21
CA ARG A 117 -12.19 2.23 -18.72
C ARG A 117 -13.61 1.72 -18.77
N ILE A 118 -14.43 2.16 -17.82
CA ILE A 118 -15.86 1.88 -17.81
C ILE A 118 -16.65 3.17 -17.57
N LYS A 119 -17.79 3.28 -18.25
CA LYS A 119 -18.76 4.36 -18.07
C LYS A 119 -20.04 3.79 -17.46
N ARG A 120 -19.94 3.34 -16.20
CA ARG A 120 -21.05 2.86 -15.38
C ARG A 120 -20.70 2.98 -13.89
N PRO A 121 -21.68 2.89 -12.97
CA PRO A 121 -21.39 2.76 -11.55
C PRO A 121 -20.49 1.55 -11.24
N LEU A 122 -19.62 1.71 -10.24
CA LEU A 122 -18.81 0.62 -9.72
C LEU A 122 -19.68 -0.43 -9.02
N THR A 123 -19.38 -1.70 -9.26
CA THR A 123 -19.88 -2.83 -8.47
C THR A 123 -19.31 -2.80 -7.06
N GLY A 124 -19.88 -3.61 -6.15
CA GLY A 124 -19.38 -3.74 -4.78
C GLY A 124 -17.91 -4.16 -4.70
N GLU A 125 -17.48 -5.09 -5.58
CA GLU A 125 -16.10 -5.56 -5.64
C GLU A 125 -15.15 -4.50 -6.22
N GLU A 126 -15.55 -3.81 -7.30
CA GLU A 126 -14.72 -2.76 -7.90
C GLU A 126 -14.49 -1.58 -6.93
N LYS A 127 -15.41 -1.31 -6.00
CA LYS A 127 -15.22 -0.28 -4.97
C LYS A 127 -14.09 -0.61 -3.99
N LYS A 128 -13.80 -1.91 -3.78
CA LYS A 128 -12.74 -2.39 -2.89
C LYS A 128 -11.35 -2.23 -3.50
N TYR A 129 -11.24 -2.06 -4.82
CA TYR A 129 -9.95 -1.84 -5.47
C TYR A 129 -9.27 -0.58 -4.94
N PRO A 130 -7.94 -0.62 -4.70
CA PRO A 130 -7.21 0.54 -4.21
C PRO A 130 -7.27 1.71 -5.19
N GLN A 131 -7.37 2.92 -4.66
CA GLN A 131 -7.30 4.13 -5.46
C GLN A 131 -5.86 4.36 -5.93
N GLY A 132 -5.64 4.59 -7.22
CA GLY A 132 -4.30 4.84 -7.77
C GLY A 132 -4.09 4.31 -9.19
N PRO A 133 -2.83 3.96 -9.54
CA PRO A 133 -1.64 4.02 -8.68
C PRO A 133 -1.29 5.48 -8.35
N SER A 134 -1.00 5.75 -7.08
CA SER A 134 -0.41 7.01 -6.63
C SER A 134 1.01 6.75 -6.16
N LEU A 135 1.89 7.76 -6.24
CA LEU A 135 3.26 7.68 -5.74
C LEU A 135 3.44 8.75 -4.63
N PRO A 136 2.78 8.59 -3.47
CA PRO A 136 2.83 9.60 -2.42
C PRO A 136 4.25 9.77 -1.87
N SER A 137 4.56 10.97 -1.38
CA SER A 137 5.74 11.19 -0.53
C SER A 137 5.54 10.52 0.84
N ALA A 138 6.63 10.31 1.60
CA ALA A 138 6.50 9.72 2.95
C ALA A 138 5.57 10.53 3.89
N PRO A 139 5.65 11.88 3.95
CA PRO A 139 4.71 12.66 4.75
C PRO A 139 3.26 12.53 4.28
N LEU A 140 3.03 12.48 2.95
CA LEU A 140 1.68 12.29 2.42
C LEU A 140 1.12 10.92 2.77
N LEU A 141 1.94 9.86 2.68
CA LEU A 141 1.55 8.51 3.08
C LEU A 141 1.14 8.45 4.55
N ILE A 142 1.92 9.07 5.46
CA ILE A 142 1.58 9.16 6.88
C ILE A 142 0.24 9.89 7.06
N GLY A 143 0.06 11.04 6.40
CA GLY A 143 -1.20 11.78 6.47
C GLY A 143 -2.41 11.01 5.93
N MET A 144 -2.24 10.14 4.93
CA MET A 144 -3.30 9.26 4.44
C MET A 144 -3.67 8.19 5.47
N ILE A 145 -2.69 7.61 6.15
CA ILE A 145 -2.88 6.61 7.22
C ILE A 145 -3.70 7.22 8.36
N GLU A 146 -3.28 8.40 8.84
CA GLU A 146 -3.88 9.08 9.99
C GLU A 146 -5.31 9.58 9.69
N LYS A 147 -5.57 10.02 8.45
CA LYS A 147 -6.90 10.50 8.04
C LYS A 147 -7.88 9.39 7.65
N ASN A 148 -7.47 8.13 7.74
CA ASN A 148 -8.26 6.99 7.32
C ASN A 148 -8.78 7.13 5.85
N TYR A 149 -7.90 7.58 4.96
CA TYR A 149 -8.20 7.87 3.54
C TYR A 149 -8.63 6.62 2.76
#